data_AF-A0AAE1LIR1-F1
#
_entry.id   AF-A0AAE1LIR1-F1
#
_cell.length_a   1.000
_cell.length_b   1.000
_cell.length_c   1.000
_cell.angle_alpha   90.00
_cell.angle_beta   90.00
_cell.angle_gamma   90.00
#
_symmetry.space_group_name_H-M   'P 1'
#
loop_
_entity.id
_entity.type
_entity.pdbx_description
1 polymer ?
#
loop_
_entity_poly.entity_id
_entity_poly.type
_entity_poly.pdbx_seq_one_letter_code
_entity_poly.pdbx_strand_id
1 'polypeptide(L)'
;MGRHGVPEELRTDNGPQFDCAEFRDLADEAGFRLTTMSPHHSQSNGQAEAAVKVVKRIIQKETDPFQGLLAYRTAPTESGYSPAELLMGRRLRTSVPTLGTNLTPATVDSQHHRVVLEERKEKAKANFDRRHRAKELRPRPGSNLHAAMNGYWNDLRKYTHI
;
A
#
# COMPACT_ATOMS: atom_id res chain seq x y z
N MET A 1 8.79 -7.55 16.81
CA MET A 1 9.20 -8.09 15.50
C MET A 1 8.98 -9.61 15.36
N GLY A 2 7.99 -10.21 16.04
CA GLY A 2 7.96 -11.68 16.20
C GLY A 2 7.01 -12.50 15.32
N ARG A 3 6.08 -11.89 14.57
CA ARG A 3 5.05 -12.66 13.82
C ARG A 3 5.32 -12.85 12.33
N HIS A 4 5.90 -11.85 11.68
CA HIS A 4 6.10 -11.84 10.21
C HIS A 4 7.50 -11.39 9.80
N GLY A 5 8.43 -11.27 10.75
CA GLY A 5 9.79 -10.76 10.51
C GLY A 5 9.89 -9.23 10.51
N VAL A 6 11.08 -8.75 10.15
CA VAL A 6 11.39 -7.33 9.97
C VAL A 6 11.10 -6.94 8.51
N PRO A 7 10.40 -5.82 8.25
CA PRO A 7 10.18 -5.37 6.87
C PRO A 7 11.48 -4.86 6.23
N GLU A 8 11.58 -4.90 4.91
CA GLU A 8 12.70 -4.29 4.19
C GLU A 8 12.63 -2.75 4.21
N GLU A 9 11.43 -2.19 4.13
CA GLU A 9 11.18 -0.75 4.11
C GLU A 9 9.94 -0.40 4.92
N LEU A 10 10.04 0.66 5.72
CA LEU A 10 8.93 1.32 6.40
C LEU A 10 8.72 2.71 5.81
N ARG A 11 7.53 2.95 5.27
CA ARG A 11 7.12 4.27 4.77
C ARG A 11 6.22 4.97 5.77
N THR A 12 6.59 6.18 6.17
CA THR A 12 5.83 6.99 7.13
C THR A 12 5.56 8.38 6.57
N ASP A 13 4.63 9.10 7.20
CA ASP A 13 4.56 10.55 7.03
C ASP A 13 5.74 11.21 7.76
N ASN A 14 5.91 12.52 7.53
CA ASN A 14 6.85 13.35 8.29
C ASN A 14 6.31 13.69 9.70
N GLY A 15 5.61 12.76 10.34
CA GLY A 15 5.17 12.91 11.72
C GLY A 15 6.39 13.00 12.65
N PRO A 16 6.39 13.90 13.66
CA PRO A 16 7.53 14.08 14.56
C PRO A 16 7.93 12.81 15.31
N GLN A 17 6.98 11.90 15.53
CA GLN A 17 7.24 10.58 16.13
C GLN A 17 8.07 9.63 15.24
N PHE A 18 8.15 9.89 13.94
CA PHE A 18 8.95 9.11 12.98
C PHE A 18 10.19 9.88 12.51
N ASP A 19 10.25 11.19 12.77
CA ASP A 19 11.37 12.07 12.44
C ASP A 19 12.23 12.40 13.67
N CYS A 20 12.42 11.42 14.56
CA CYS A 20 13.29 11.54 15.73
C CYS A 20 14.55 10.65 15.58
N ALA A 21 15.62 11.01 16.29
CA ALA A 21 16.89 10.27 16.19
C ALA A 21 16.73 8.83 16.66
N GLU A 22 15.98 8.64 17.74
CA GLU A 22 15.70 7.34 18.35
C GLU A 22 15.02 6.37 17.37
N PHE A 23 14.16 6.87 16.49
CA PHE A 23 13.49 6.03 15.49
C PHE A 23 14.39 5.68 14.31
N ARG A 24 15.36 6.54 13.99
CA ARG A 24 16.41 6.23 13.00
C ARG A 24 17.38 5.18 13.55
N ASP A 25 17.80 5.34 14.80
CA ASP A 25 18.65 4.35 15.48
C ASP A 25 17.96 2.98 15.56
N LEU A 26 16.65 2.97 15.86
CA LEU A 26 15.84 1.74 15.83
C LEU A 26 15.78 1.11 14.43
N ALA A 27 15.65 1.93 13.38
CA ALA A 27 15.61 1.45 12.00
C ALA A 27 16.94 0.83 11.59
N ASP A 28 18.05 1.45 11.99
CA ASP A 28 19.41 0.96 11.74
C ASP A 28 19.71 -0.32 12.53
N GLU A 29 19.33 -0.38 13.81
CA GLU A 29 19.49 -1.58 14.66
C GLU A 29 18.67 -2.76 14.12
N ALA A 30 17.43 -2.50 13.70
CA ALA A 30 16.55 -3.52 13.19
C ALA A 30 16.85 -3.90 11.73
N GLY A 31 17.56 -3.05 10.98
CA GLY A 31 17.97 -3.28 9.60
C GLY A 31 16.87 -3.03 8.56
N PHE A 32 15.98 -2.05 8.77
CA PHE A 32 14.96 -1.67 7.78
C PHE A 32 15.16 -0.23 7.27
N ARG A 33 14.83 0.01 5.99
CA ARG A 33 14.89 1.35 5.41
C ARG A 33 13.73 2.20 5.88
N LEU A 34 14.00 3.33 6.55
CA LEU A 34 12.99 4.33 6.87
C LEU A 34 12.86 5.34 5.72
N THR A 35 11.69 5.41 5.10
CA THR A 35 11.39 6.37 4.03
C THR A 35 10.28 7.31 4.49
N THR A 36 10.63 8.56 4.79
CA THR A 36 9.68 9.61 5.16
C THR A 36 9.18 10.34 3.92
N MET A 37 7.88 10.63 3.86
CA MET A 37 7.26 11.27 2.71
C MET A 37 6.76 12.67 3.06
N SER A 38 7.12 13.63 2.20
CA SER A 38 6.61 15.00 2.24
C SER A 38 5.07 15.02 2.21
N PRO A 39 4.42 15.97 2.90
CA PRO A 39 2.95 16.12 2.94
C PRO A 39 2.27 16.14 1.56
N HIS A 40 3.01 16.48 0.50
CA HIS A 40 2.49 16.56 -0.86
C HIS A 40 2.36 15.21 -1.59
N HIS A 41 2.81 14.09 -1.02
CA HIS A 41 2.63 12.73 -1.58
C HIS A 41 1.40 12.02 -1.00
N SER A 42 0.22 12.57 -1.26
CA SER A 42 -1.06 12.08 -0.74
C SER A 42 -1.40 10.62 -1.10
N GLN A 43 -0.90 10.10 -2.22
CA GLN A 43 -1.20 8.73 -2.66
C GLN A 43 -0.63 7.66 -1.72
N SER A 44 0.60 7.86 -1.24
CA SER A 44 1.28 6.87 -0.41
C SER A 44 0.71 6.82 1.01
N ASN A 45 0.23 7.96 1.55
CA ASN A 45 -0.51 7.98 2.81
C ASN A 45 -1.94 7.42 2.67
N GLY A 46 -2.49 7.43 1.46
CA GLY A 46 -3.84 6.92 1.19
C GLY A 46 -4.04 5.44 1.56
N GLN A 47 -2.99 4.62 1.47
CA GLN A 47 -3.07 3.22 1.92
C GLN A 47 -3.14 3.11 3.45
N ALA A 48 -2.32 3.87 4.18
CA ALA A 48 -2.36 3.92 5.64
C ALA A 48 -3.71 4.46 6.12
N GLU A 49 -4.21 5.53 5.51
CA GLU A 49 -5.54 6.08 5.81
C GLU A 49 -6.67 5.09 5.53
N ALA A 50 -6.59 4.36 4.41
CA ALA A 50 -7.56 3.32 4.08
C ALA A 50 -7.55 2.20 5.13
N ALA A 51 -6.37 1.77 5.59
CA ALA A 51 -6.23 0.80 6.66
C ALA A 51 -6.84 1.31 7.97
N VAL A 52 -6.56 2.55 8.36
CA VAL A 52 -7.17 3.19 9.54
C VAL A 52 -8.70 3.23 9.44
N LYS A 53 -9.24 3.57 8.25
CA LYS A 53 -10.69 3.55 8.01
C LYS A 53 -11.30 2.16 8.15
N VAL A 54 -10.58 1.11 7.77
CA VAL A 54 -11.01 -0.29 7.97
C VAL A 54 -11.01 -0.63 9.46
N VAL A 55 -9.93 -0.34 10.18
CA VAL A 55 -9.81 -0.61 11.62
C VAL A 55 -10.90 0.13 12.40
N LYS A 56 -11.16 1.40 12.10
CA LYS A 56 -12.27 2.16 12.72
C LYS A 56 -13.62 1.48 12.50
N ARG A 57 -13.89 1.01 11.28
CA ARG A 57 -15.13 0.27 10.97
C ARG A 57 -15.24 -1.05 11.71
N ILE A 58 -14.13 -1.74 11.93
CA ILE A 58 -14.10 -2.98 12.71
C ILE A 58 -14.49 -2.68 14.17
N ILE A 59 -13.81 -1.71 14.80
CA ILE A 59 -14.06 -1.34 16.21
C ILE A 59 -15.49 -0.82 16.42
N GLN A 60 -16.07 -0.14 15.43
CA GLN A 60 -17.47 0.32 15.50
C GLN A 60 -18.49 -0.82 15.42
N LYS A 61 -18.14 -1.95 14.83
CA LYS A 61 -19.08 -3.06 14.56
C LYS A 61 -18.93 -4.22 15.54
N GLU A 62 -17.76 -4.40 16.11
CA GLU A 62 -17.43 -5.56 16.92
C GLU A 62 -16.90 -5.13 18.30
N THR A 63 -17.42 -5.76 19.35
CA THR A 63 -17.00 -5.48 20.73
C THR A 63 -15.61 -6.06 21.02
N ASP A 64 -15.29 -7.23 20.45
CA ASP A 64 -13.95 -7.82 20.49
C ASP A 64 -13.16 -7.49 19.21
N PRO A 65 -12.14 -6.61 19.28
CA PRO A 65 -11.31 -6.27 18.12
C PRO A 65 -10.64 -7.50 17.47
N PHE A 66 -10.36 -8.56 18.24
CA PHE A 66 -9.71 -9.75 17.70
C PHE A 66 -10.65 -10.55 16.79
N GLN A 67 -11.94 -10.66 17.12
CA GLN A 67 -12.94 -11.25 16.23
C GLN A 67 -13.10 -10.44 14.95
N GLY A 68 -13.17 -9.12 15.08
CA GLY A 68 -13.30 -8.23 13.92
C GLY A 68 -12.08 -8.29 12.99
N LEU A 69 -10.87 -8.38 13.57
CA LEU A 69 -9.64 -8.60 12.79
C LEU A 69 -9.59 -9.99 12.16
N LEU A 70 -10.10 -11.03 12.83
CA LEU A 70 -10.21 -12.37 12.24
C LEU A 70 -11.14 -12.34 11.03
N ALA A 71 -12.32 -11.74 11.16
CA ALA A 71 -13.27 -11.58 10.07
C ALA A 71 -12.67 -10.83 8.87
N TYR A 72 -11.94 -9.73 9.12
CA TYR A 72 -11.23 -9.00 8.07
C TYR A 72 -10.18 -9.87 7.36
N ARG A 73 -9.39 -10.64 8.12
CA ARG A 73 -8.34 -11.50 7.55
C ARG A 73 -8.89 -12.64 6.70
N THR A 74 -10.12 -13.09 6.96
CA THR A 74 -10.75 -14.20 6.24
C THR A 74 -11.76 -13.78 5.18
N ALA A 75 -12.11 -12.49 5.11
CA ALA A 75 -13.02 -11.98 4.09
C ALA A 75 -12.31 -11.98 2.72
N PRO A 76 -12.91 -12.58 1.67
CA PRO A 76 -12.35 -12.54 0.33
C PRO A 76 -12.36 -11.10 -0.20
N THR A 77 -11.29 -10.73 -0.90
CA THR A 77 -11.21 -9.49 -1.66
C THR A 77 -11.85 -9.66 -3.04
N GLU A 78 -11.85 -8.61 -3.87
CA GLU A 78 -12.35 -8.68 -5.25
C GLU A 78 -11.64 -9.73 -6.11
N SER A 79 -10.39 -10.08 -5.75
CA SER A 79 -9.64 -11.17 -6.38
C SER A 79 -10.03 -12.58 -5.93
N GLY A 80 -11.00 -12.71 -5.02
CA GLY A 80 -11.40 -13.97 -4.41
C GLY A 80 -10.49 -14.45 -3.26
N TYR A 81 -9.27 -13.93 -3.15
CA TYR A 81 -8.36 -14.25 -2.06
C TYR A 81 -8.56 -13.34 -0.84
N SER A 82 -8.50 -13.94 0.35
CA SER A 82 -8.51 -13.22 1.62
C SER A 82 -7.10 -12.71 1.98
N PRO A 83 -6.98 -11.68 2.85
CA PRO A 83 -5.68 -11.22 3.33
C PRO A 83 -4.83 -12.32 3.97
N ALA A 84 -5.46 -13.26 4.68
CA ALA A 84 -4.75 -14.40 5.27
C ALA A 84 -4.18 -15.35 4.21
N GLU A 85 -4.92 -15.61 3.13
CA GLU A 85 -4.44 -16.44 2.02
C GLU A 85 -3.28 -15.75 1.30
N LEU A 86 -3.39 -14.44 1.03
CA LEU A 86 -2.32 -13.68 0.38
C LEU A 86 -1.02 -13.64 1.20
N LEU A 87 -1.14 -13.59 2.53
CA LEU A 87 0.02 -13.50 3.42
C LEU A 87 0.60 -14.86 3.83
N MET A 88 -0.25 -15.87 4.06
CA MET A 88 0.15 -17.16 4.66
C MET A 88 -0.11 -18.36 3.74
N GLY A 89 -0.68 -18.15 2.56
CA GLY A 89 -1.04 -19.21 1.61
C GLY A 89 -2.19 -20.10 2.08
N ARG A 90 -2.87 -19.79 3.19
CA ARG A 90 -3.88 -20.68 3.79
C ARG A 90 -5.07 -19.92 4.34
N ARG A 91 -6.21 -20.59 4.47
CA ARG A 91 -7.37 -20.08 5.21
C ARG A 91 -7.18 -20.28 6.70
N LEU A 92 -7.66 -19.31 7.48
CA LEU A 92 -7.73 -19.43 8.92
C LEU A 92 -8.99 -20.20 9.33
N ARG A 93 -8.93 -20.89 10.47
CA ARG A 93 -10.11 -21.52 11.06
C ARG A 93 -11.02 -20.43 11.60
N THR A 94 -12.29 -20.48 11.20
CA THR A 94 -13.36 -19.60 11.68
C THR A 94 -14.54 -20.45 12.17
N SER A 95 -15.60 -19.79 12.63
CA SER A 95 -16.86 -20.45 12.97
C SER A 95 -17.55 -21.09 11.76
N VAL A 96 -17.16 -20.72 10.53
CA VAL A 96 -17.69 -21.31 9.29
C VAL A 96 -16.91 -22.59 8.97
N PRO A 97 -17.59 -23.73 8.75
CA PRO A 97 -16.93 -24.97 8.38
C PRO A 97 -16.07 -24.79 7.13
N THR A 98 -14.84 -25.29 7.18
CA THR A 98 -13.87 -25.23 6.07
C THR A 98 -13.18 -26.59 5.95
N LEU A 99 -12.94 -27.03 4.71
CA LEU A 99 -12.20 -28.27 4.44
C LEU A 99 -10.77 -28.19 5.01
N GLY A 100 -10.28 -29.31 5.56
CA GLY A 100 -8.94 -29.37 6.14
C GLY A 100 -7.82 -29.02 5.15
N THR A 101 -8.02 -29.32 3.86
CA THR A 101 -7.11 -28.96 2.75
C THR A 101 -6.94 -27.45 2.55
N ASN A 102 -7.91 -26.64 2.97
CA ASN A 102 -7.79 -25.18 2.87
C ASN A 102 -7.01 -24.56 4.04
N LEU A 103 -6.75 -25.34 5.10
CA LEU A 103 -5.98 -24.91 6.27
C LEU A 103 -4.47 -25.08 6.08
N THR A 104 -4.07 -25.87 5.07
CA THR A 104 -2.68 -26.07 4.68
C THR A 104 -2.25 -24.98 3.69
N PRO A 105 -1.01 -24.46 3.78
CA PRO A 105 -0.49 -23.50 2.81
C PRO A 105 -0.51 -24.05 1.38
N ALA A 106 -1.04 -23.25 0.46
CA ALA A 106 -1.05 -23.45 -0.97
C ALA A 106 -0.56 -22.17 -1.67
N THR A 107 -0.06 -22.32 -2.89
CA THR A 107 0.36 -21.19 -3.72
C THR A 107 -0.85 -20.38 -4.17
N VAL A 108 -0.83 -19.08 -3.89
CA VAL A 108 -1.82 -18.13 -4.41
C VAL A 108 -1.40 -17.69 -5.81
N ASP A 109 -2.36 -17.55 -6.73
CA ASP A 109 -2.11 -16.98 -8.05
C ASP A 109 -1.87 -15.46 -7.91
N SER A 110 -0.60 -15.12 -7.70
CA SER A 110 -0.14 -13.74 -7.56
C SER A 110 -0.32 -12.92 -8.84
N GLN A 111 -0.29 -13.55 -10.02
CA GLN A 111 -0.48 -12.86 -11.29
C GLN A 111 -1.94 -12.44 -11.44
N HIS A 112 -2.88 -13.37 -11.21
CA HIS A 112 -4.30 -13.06 -11.20
C HIS A 112 -4.63 -11.93 -10.21
N HIS A 113 -4.14 -12.03 -8.97
CA HIS A 113 -4.36 -11.00 -7.97
C HIS A 113 -3.86 -9.61 -8.42
N ARG A 114 -2.67 -9.55 -9.04
CA ARG A 114 -2.10 -8.30 -9.56
C ARG A 114 -2.94 -7.71 -10.68
N VAL A 115 -3.39 -8.51 -11.64
CA VAL A 115 -4.23 -8.04 -12.75
C VAL A 115 -5.52 -7.42 -12.21
N VAL A 116 -6.21 -8.10 -11.28
CA VAL A 116 -7.43 -7.57 -10.66
C VAL A 116 -7.18 -6.26 -9.91
N LEU A 117 -6.06 -6.15 -9.20
CA LEU A 117 -5.68 -4.90 -8.52
C LEU A 117 -5.41 -3.75 -9.51
N GLU A 118 -4.73 -4.01 -10.62
CA GLU A 118 -4.46 -2.99 -11.64
C GLU A 118 -5.76 -2.53 -12.32
N GLU A 119 -6.63 -3.45 -12.71
CA GLU A 119 -7.95 -3.09 -13.25
C GLU A 119 -8.75 -2.21 -12.28
N ARG A 120 -8.69 -2.52 -10.99
CA ARG A 120 -9.37 -1.72 -9.95
C ARG A 120 -8.77 -0.32 -9.86
N LYS A 121 -7.43 -0.20 -9.92
CA LYS A 121 -6.75 1.10 -9.93
C LYS A 121 -7.13 1.92 -11.17
N GLU A 122 -7.18 1.30 -12.33
CA GLU A 122 -7.58 1.94 -13.59
C GLU A 122 -9.03 2.42 -13.53
N LYS A 123 -9.97 1.57 -13.09
CA LYS A 123 -11.37 1.95 -12.89
C LYS A 123 -11.51 3.08 -11.88
N ALA A 124 -10.75 3.05 -10.78
CA ALA A 124 -10.74 4.11 -9.78
C ALA A 124 -10.20 5.44 -10.35
N LYS A 125 -9.12 5.39 -11.13
CA LYS A 125 -8.54 6.54 -11.83
C LYS A 125 -9.53 7.14 -12.83
N ALA A 126 -10.10 6.32 -13.71
CA ALA A 126 -11.09 6.78 -14.69
C ALA A 126 -12.31 7.43 -14.02
N ASN A 127 -12.79 6.85 -12.91
CA ASN A 127 -13.89 7.44 -12.13
C ASN A 127 -13.50 8.77 -11.48
N PHE A 128 -12.29 8.88 -10.94
CA PHE A 128 -11.77 10.12 -10.36
C PHE A 128 -11.64 11.22 -11.43
N ASP A 129 -10.99 10.91 -12.55
CA ASP A 129 -10.75 11.83 -13.67
C ASP A 129 -12.06 12.34 -14.25
N ARG A 130 -13.04 11.44 -14.45
CA ARG A 130 -14.40 11.81 -14.89
C ARG A 130 -15.08 12.75 -13.91
N ARG A 131 -14.97 12.47 -12.60
CA ARG A 131 -15.58 13.32 -11.55
C ARG A 131 -14.92 14.70 -11.44
N HIS A 132 -13.61 14.79 -11.70
CA HIS A 132 -12.82 16.02 -11.55
C HIS A 132 -12.57 16.74 -12.88
N ARG A 133 -13.14 16.24 -13.98
CA ARG A 133 -12.96 16.77 -15.35
C ARG A 133 -11.48 16.93 -15.72
N ALA A 134 -10.66 15.98 -15.28
CA ALA A 134 -9.22 16.00 -15.55
C ALA A 134 -9.01 15.89 -17.07
N LYS A 135 -8.20 16.80 -17.63
CA LYS A 135 -7.76 16.72 -19.02
C LYS A 135 -6.33 16.24 -19.04
N GLU A 136 -6.05 15.26 -19.88
CA GLU A 136 -4.69 14.81 -20.13
C GLU A 136 -3.90 15.97 -20.74
N LEU A 137 -2.83 16.39 -20.04
CA LEU A 137 -1.99 17.48 -20.51
C LEU A 137 -1.18 16.97 -21.70
N ARG A 138 -1.41 17.56 -22.87
CA ARG A 138 -0.51 17.36 -24.02
C ARG A 138 0.82 18.02 -23.68
N PRO A 139 1.97 17.30 -23.78
CA PRO A 139 3.27 17.93 -23.62
C PRO A 139 3.40 19.05 -24.66
N ARG A 140 3.67 20.28 -24.22
CA ARG A 140 3.99 21.36 -25.16
C ARG A 140 5.45 21.18 -25.60
N PRO A 141 5.77 21.20 -26.90
CA PRO A 141 7.17 21.28 -27.35
C PRO A 141 7.81 22.54 -26.74
N GLY A 142 8.87 22.37 -25.95
CA GLY A 142 9.60 23.50 -25.34
C GLY A 142 9.18 23.91 -23.92
N SER A 143 8.22 23.24 -23.28
CA SER A 143 8.05 23.36 -21.83
C SER A 143 9.00 22.39 -21.13
N ASN A 144 9.83 22.89 -20.20
CA ASN A 144 10.59 22.07 -19.26
C ASN A 144 9.62 21.30 -18.36
N LEU A 145 9.10 20.19 -18.86
CA LEU A 145 8.44 19.19 -18.06
C LEU A 145 9.53 18.52 -17.23
N HIS A 146 9.59 18.86 -15.95
CA HIS A 146 10.34 18.08 -14.99
C HIS A 146 9.63 16.72 -14.86
N ALA A 147 9.98 15.78 -15.73
CA ALA A 147 9.63 14.39 -15.57
C ALA A 147 10.63 13.77 -14.59
N ALA A 148 10.13 13.32 -13.44
CA ALA A 148 10.93 12.54 -12.49
C ALA A 148 11.22 11.16 -13.12
N MET A 149 12.31 11.06 -13.88
CA MET A 149 12.97 9.79 -14.12
C MET A 149 13.88 9.49 -12.93
N ASN A 150 13.56 8.43 -12.20
CA ASN A 150 14.43 7.81 -11.19
C ASN A 150 14.92 8.70 -10.04
N GLY A 151 14.11 9.64 -9.56
CA GLY A 151 14.30 10.27 -8.23
C GLY A 151 15.50 11.22 -8.08
N TYR A 152 16.20 11.57 -9.17
CA TYR A 152 17.26 12.59 -9.14
C TYR A 152 16.85 13.82 -9.94
N TRP A 153 16.86 14.99 -9.29
CA TRP A 153 16.70 16.28 -9.94
C TRP A 153 18.02 16.67 -10.60
N ASN A 154 18.19 16.38 -11.89
CA ASN A 154 19.29 16.96 -12.65
C ASN A 154 18.82 18.28 -13.28
N ASP A 155 19.35 19.39 -12.79
CA ASP A 155 19.24 20.71 -13.42
C ASP A 155 20.07 20.67 -14.72
N LEU A 156 19.41 20.46 -15.87
CA LEU A 156 20.06 20.54 -17.19
C LEU A 156 20.31 22.01 -17.55
N ARG A 157 21.13 22.68 -16.75
CA ARG A 157 21.90 23.84 -17.17
C ARG A 157 23.29 23.37 -17.57
N LYS A 158 23.42 22.87 -18.80
CA LYS A 158 24.69 22.86 -19.55
C LYS A 158 24.44 22.41 -20.99
N TYR A 159 25.11 23.13 -21.91
CA TYR A 159 25.25 22.93 -23.36
C TYR A 159 24.16 23.53 -24.24
N THR A 160 24.40 24.37 -25.25
CA THR A 160 25.45 25.34 -25.63
C THR A 160 24.88 26.12 -26.84
N HIS A 161 25.51 27.24 -27.20
CA HIS A 161 25.20 28.08 -28.36
C HIS A 161 25.06 27.30 -29.67
N ILE A 162 24.13 27.71 -30.53
CA ILE A 162 24.34 28.46 -31.79
C ILE A 162 22.94 28.94 -32.25
#